data_AF-A0A2L0RY84-F1
#
_entry.id   AF-A0A2L0RY84-F1
#
_cell.length_a   1.000
_cell.length_b   1.000
_cell.length_c   1.000
_cell.angle_alpha   90.00
_cell.angle_beta   90.00
_cell.angle_gamma   90.00
#
_symmetry.space_group_name_H-M   'P 1'
#
loop_
_entity.id
_entity.type
_entity.pdbx_description
1 polymer ?
#
loop_
_entity_poly.entity_id
_entity_poly.type
_entity_poly.pdbx_seq_one_letter_code
_entity_poly.pdbx_strand_id
1 'polypeptide(L)'
;MSDSDLAKAFGDNFQAFKHPTTPNATTDKIREVAGRSLTGDAQKDNEIQLARELLKRDNVMKALDSVDDNGKRDGVIGPWNPKMAADQLACHCRPNPPITTLQITY
;
A
#
# COMPACT_ATOMS: atom_id res chain seq x y z
N MET A 1 -9.18 8.28 -9.83
CA MET A 1 -9.23 7.72 -8.46
C MET A 1 -8.33 8.53 -7.54
N SER A 2 -8.82 8.95 -6.37
CA SER A 2 -8.01 9.64 -5.36
C SER A 2 -7.04 8.69 -4.65
N ASP A 3 -6.10 9.20 -3.87
CA ASP A 3 -5.17 8.38 -3.09
C ASP A 3 -5.87 7.56 -2.00
N SER A 4 -6.86 8.16 -1.33
CA SER A 4 -7.69 7.44 -0.36
C SER A 4 -8.50 6.33 -1.03
N ASP A 5 -9.09 6.60 -2.20
CA ASP A 5 -9.85 5.59 -2.94
C ASP A 5 -8.95 4.48 -3.46
N LEU A 6 -7.71 4.80 -3.84
CA LEU A 6 -6.72 3.80 -4.24
C LEU A 6 -6.37 2.85 -3.09
N ALA A 7 -6.18 3.39 -1.87
CA ALA A 7 -5.95 2.57 -0.68
C ALA A 7 -7.17 1.70 -0.32
N LYS A 8 -8.40 2.21 -0.48
CA LYS A 8 -9.63 1.41 -0.30
C LYS A 8 -9.73 0.29 -1.34
N ALA A 9 -9.52 0.61 -2.61
CA ALA A 9 -9.57 -0.36 -3.70
C ALA A 9 -8.53 -1.48 -3.51
N PHE A 10 -7.34 -1.14 -3.00
CA PHE A 10 -6.36 -2.14 -2.57
C PHE A 10 -6.90 -3.06 -1.47
N GLY A 11 -7.57 -2.51 -0.45
CA GLY A 11 -8.23 -3.29 0.60
C GLY A 11 -9.34 -4.21 0.08
N ASP A 12 -10.15 -3.74 -0.86
CA ASP A 12 -11.23 -4.52 -1.48
C ASP A 12 -10.67 -5.71 -2.31
N ASN A 13 -9.45 -5.56 -2.83
CA ASN A 13 -8.74 -6.59 -3.61
C ASN A 13 -7.60 -7.24 -2.84
N PHE A 14 -7.56 -7.09 -1.50
CA PHE A 14 -6.41 -7.44 -0.66
C PHE A 14 -5.94 -8.89 -0.85
N GLN A 15 -6.89 -9.81 -1.07
CA GLN A 15 -6.62 -11.22 -1.28
C GLN A 15 -5.67 -11.50 -2.47
N ALA A 16 -5.72 -10.69 -3.52
CA ALA A 16 -4.85 -10.81 -4.69
C ALA A 16 -3.37 -10.50 -4.36
N PHE A 17 -3.15 -9.73 -3.30
CA PHE A 17 -1.85 -9.21 -2.89
C PHE A 17 -1.23 -9.92 -1.70
N LYS A 18 -1.89 -10.97 -1.17
CA LYS A 18 -1.38 -11.76 -0.05
C LYS A 18 -0.15 -12.58 -0.40
N HIS A 19 0.76 -12.68 0.56
CA HIS A 19 1.77 -13.72 0.53
C HIS A 19 1.09 -15.09 0.69
N PRO A 20 1.49 -16.15 -0.06
CA PRO A 20 0.80 -17.45 -0.02
C PRO A 20 0.71 -18.11 1.36
N THR A 21 1.66 -17.79 2.26
CA THR A 21 1.78 -18.43 3.57
C THR A 21 1.45 -17.51 4.76
N THR A 22 1.05 -16.26 4.52
CA THR A 22 0.75 -15.32 5.60
C THR A 22 -0.62 -14.67 5.39
N PRO A 23 -1.26 -14.15 6.45
CA PRO A 23 -2.50 -13.40 6.29
C PRO A 23 -2.29 -12.02 5.65
N ASN A 24 -1.05 -11.57 5.47
CA ASN A 24 -0.72 -10.21 5.06
C ASN A 24 -0.46 -10.09 3.55
N ALA A 25 -0.75 -8.91 3.02
CA ALA A 25 -0.25 -8.50 1.73
C ALA A 25 1.21 -8.07 1.83
N THR A 26 1.91 -8.07 0.69
CA THR A 26 3.30 -7.61 0.65
C THR A 26 3.58 -6.72 -0.54
N THR A 27 4.53 -5.80 -0.37
CA THR A 27 4.98 -4.94 -1.47
C THR A 27 5.56 -5.75 -2.63
N ASP A 28 6.19 -6.90 -2.35
CA ASP A 28 6.69 -7.81 -3.37
C ASP A 28 5.58 -8.48 -4.18
N LYS A 29 4.48 -8.91 -3.53
CA LYS A 29 3.34 -9.45 -4.27
C LYS A 29 2.67 -8.38 -5.12
N ILE A 30 2.62 -7.12 -4.67
CA ILE A 30 2.15 -5.99 -5.50
C ILE A 30 3.03 -5.83 -6.75
N ARG A 31 4.37 -5.85 -6.61
CA ARG A 31 5.31 -5.80 -7.75
C ARG A 31 5.11 -6.98 -8.71
N GLU A 32 4.95 -8.18 -8.17
CA GLU A 32 4.68 -9.39 -8.95
C GLU A 32 3.39 -9.25 -9.76
N VAL A 33 2.28 -8.82 -9.15
CA VAL A 33 0.99 -8.65 -9.83
C VAL A 33 1.06 -7.55 -10.89
N ALA A 34 1.73 -6.44 -10.61
CA ALA A 34 1.89 -5.34 -11.56
C ALA A 34 2.64 -5.75 -12.83
N GLY A 35 3.58 -6.70 -12.72
CA GLY A 35 4.37 -7.23 -13.81
C GLY A 35 3.65 -8.25 -14.71
N ARG A 36 2.44 -8.69 -14.36
CA ARG A 36 1.66 -9.65 -15.17
C ARG A 36 1.09 -8.99 -16.43
N SER A 37 0.92 -9.77 -17.48
CA SER A 37 0.14 -9.39 -18.67
C SER A 37 -1.35 -9.39 -18.36
N LEU A 38 -2.11 -8.53 -19.04
CA LEU A 38 -3.57 -8.60 -18.99
C LEU A 38 -4.04 -9.93 -19.57
N THR A 39 -5.05 -10.53 -18.96
CA THR A 39 -5.54 -11.88 -19.26
C THR A 39 -6.88 -11.88 -19.98
N GLY A 40 -7.54 -10.72 -20.11
CA GLY A 40 -8.91 -10.62 -20.63
C GLY A 40 -9.99 -11.01 -19.61
N ASP A 41 -9.58 -11.32 -18.38
CA ASP A 41 -10.47 -11.54 -17.25
C ASP A 41 -10.60 -10.23 -16.49
N ALA A 42 -11.82 -9.70 -16.38
CA ALA A 42 -12.03 -8.36 -15.86
C ALA A 42 -11.53 -8.19 -14.42
N GLN A 43 -11.64 -9.23 -13.58
CA GLN A 43 -11.18 -9.16 -12.20
C GLN A 43 -9.65 -9.13 -12.13
N LYS A 44 -8.97 -10.06 -12.82
CA LYS A 44 -7.50 -10.11 -12.84
C LYS A 44 -6.90 -8.88 -13.49
N ASP A 45 -7.51 -8.39 -14.56
CA ASP A 45 -7.06 -7.18 -15.25
C ASP A 45 -7.19 -5.95 -14.35
N ASN A 46 -8.26 -5.87 -13.56
CA ASN A 46 -8.42 -4.83 -12.54
C ASN A 46 -7.34 -4.92 -11.45
N GLU A 47 -7.07 -6.11 -10.91
CA GLU A 47 -6.01 -6.32 -9.91
C GLU A 47 -4.62 -5.91 -10.44
N ILE A 48 -4.31 -6.25 -11.71
CA ILE A 48 -3.06 -5.86 -12.37
C ILE A 48 -2.95 -4.35 -12.54
N GLN A 49 -4.02 -3.71 -13.00
CA GLN A 49 -4.04 -2.26 -13.18
C GLN A 49 -3.95 -1.51 -11.85
N LEU A 50 -4.63 -2.02 -10.82
CA LEU A 50 -4.56 -1.52 -9.45
C LEU A 50 -3.14 -1.60 -8.89
N ALA A 51 -2.46 -2.74 -9.06
CA ALA A 51 -1.07 -2.92 -8.65
C ALA A 51 -0.13 -1.93 -9.34
N ARG A 52 -0.30 -1.73 -10.65
CA ARG A 52 0.50 -0.76 -11.43
C ARG A 52 0.26 0.66 -10.96
N GLU A 53 -0.97 1.01 -10.59
CA GLU A 53 -1.28 2.34 -10.07
C GLU A 53 -0.67 2.57 -8.68
N LEU A 54 -0.70 1.57 -7.79
CA LEU A 54 -0.03 1.63 -6.49
C LEU A 54 1.47 1.93 -6.64
N LEU A 55 2.15 1.25 -7.56
CA LEU A 55 3.59 1.48 -7.79
C LEU A 55 3.93 2.87 -8.35
N LYS A 56 2.96 3.58 -8.95
CA LYS A 56 3.15 4.96 -9.41
C LYS A 56 2.97 5.99 -8.31
N ARG A 57 2.32 5.63 -7.20
CA ARG A 57 1.96 6.54 -6.10
C ARG A 57 2.68 6.17 -4.82
N ASP A 58 3.95 6.58 -4.71
CA ASP A 58 4.79 6.24 -3.54
C ASP A 58 4.17 6.70 -2.21
N ASN A 59 3.42 7.81 -2.19
CA ASN A 59 2.73 8.26 -0.97
C ASN A 59 1.64 7.28 -0.51
N VAL A 60 0.93 6.62 -1.43
CA VAL A 60 -0.08 5.59 -1.10
C VAL A 60 0.61 4.31 -0.65
N MET A 61 1.65 3.88 -1.37
CA MET A 61 2.47 2.72 -0.97
C MET A 61 3.09 2.90 0.42
N LYS A 62 3.62 4.09 0.70
CA LYS A 62 4.16 4.44 2.01
C LYS A 62 3.07 4.35 3.09
N ALA A 63 1.90 4.93 2.86
CA ALA A 63 0.81 4.86 3.84
C ALA A 63 0.37 3.41 4.11
N LEU A 64 0.18 2.60 3.06
CA LEU A 64 -0.20 1.19 3.20
C LEU A 64 0.81 0.37 4.01
N ASP A 65 2.10 0.60 3.79
CA ASP A 65 3.20 -0.18 4.36
C ASP A 65 3.66 0.32 5.74
N SER A 66 3.12 1.44 6.23
CA SER A 66 3.69 2.10 7.42
C SER A 66 2.69 2.67 8.42
N VAL A 67 1.38 2.66 8.11
CA VAL A 67 0.37 3.36 8.92
C VAL A 67 0.17 2.73 10.30
N ASP A 68 0.46 1.44 10.47
CA ASP A 68 0.35 0.71 11.73
C ASP A 68 1.71 0.44 12.42
N ASP A 69 2.84 0.63 11.72
CA ASP A 69 4.20 0.36 12.23
C ASP A 69 5.03 1.64 12.46
N ASN A 70 4.39 2.69 13.00
CA ASN A 70 5.05 3.96 13.36
C ASN A 70 5.90 4.57 12.22
N GLY A 71 5.45 4.43 10.97
CA GLY A 71 6.14 4.98 9.80
C GLY A 71 7.25 4.09 9.22
N LYS A 72 7.50 2.90 9.77
CA LYS A 72 8.44 1.92 9.20
C LYS A 72 7.82 1.23 7.98
N ARG A 73 8.61 1.07 6.93
CA ARG A 73 8.27 0.36 5.69
C ARG A 73 8.96 -0.99 5.72
N ASP A 74 8.29 -2.03 6.21
CA ASP A 74 8.86 -3.37 6.34
C ASP A 74 8.45 -4.32 5.21
N GLY A 75 7.65 -3.83 4.26
CA GLY A 75 7.17 -4.58 3.11
C GLY A 75 5.94 -5.42 3.40
N VAL A 76 5.42 -5.40 4.63
CA VAL A 76 4.25 -6.15 5.09
C VAL A 76 3.08 -5.19 5.25
N ILE A 77 1.99 -5.50 4.55
CA ILE A 77 0.76 -4.71 4.61
C ILE A 77 -0.30 -5.55 5.30
N GLY A 78 -0.64 -5.19 6.53
CA GLY A 78 -1.67 -5.86 7.32
C GLY A 78 -3.08 -5.67 6.75
N PRO A 79 -4.05 -6.53 7.11
CA PRO A 79 -5.42 -6.45 6.61
C PRO A 79 -6.16 -5.15 7.02
N TRP A 80 -5.71 -4.47 8.09
CA TRP A 80 -6.31 -3.21 8.55
C TRP A 80 -5.65 -1.97 7.93
N ASN A 81 -4.42 -2.10 7.44
CA ASN A 81 -3.65 -1.00 6.85
C ASN A 81 -4.38 -0.28 5.70
N PRO A 82 -5.10 -0.95 4.78
CA PRO A 82 -5.80 -0.27 3.69
C PRO A 82 -6.80 0.76 4.18
N LYS A 83 -7.60 0.41 5.20
CA LYS A 83 -8.59 1.34 5.77
C LYS A 83 -7.91 2.49 6.49
N MET A 84 -6.91 2.19 7.31
CA MET A 84 -6.14 3.20 8.06
C MET A 84 -5.42 4.18 7.11
N ALA A 85 -4.77 3.65 6.08
CA ALA A 85 -4.10 4.44 5.06
C ALA A 85 -5.10 5.29 4.27
N ALA A 86 -6.25 4.72 3.89
CA ALA A 86 -7.31 5.47 3.21
C ALA A 86 -7.82 6.63 4.07
N ASP A 87 -8.03 6.41 5.36
CA ASP A 87 -8.48 7.46 6.28
C ASP A 87 -7.43 8.55 6.41
N GLN A 88 -6.16 8.18 6.61
CA GLN A 88 -5.02 9.10 6.66
C GLN A 88 -4.90 9.94 5.37
N LEU A 89 -5.03 9.30 4.21
CA LEU A 89 -4.93 9.96 2.90
C LEU A 89 -6.14 10.87 2.63
N ALA A 90 -7.32 10.55 3.17
CA ALA A 90 -8.53 11.36 3.02
C ALA A 90 -8.52 12.60 3.92
N CYS A 91 -8.11 12.46 5.18
CA CYS A 91 -8.21 13.56 6.14
C CYS A 91 -7.06 14.57 6.02
N HIS A 92 -6.02 14.29 5.21
CA HIS A 92 -4.73 15.00 5.19
C HIS A 92 -4.09 15.16 6.59
N CYS A 93 -4.58 14.44 7.61
CA CYS A 93 -3.98 14.44 8.93
C CYS A 93 -2.66 13.68 8.82
N ARG A 94 -1.56 14.43 8.92
CA ARG A 94 -0.21 13.85 8.95
C ARG A 94 -0.14 12.84 10.10
N PRO A 95 0.18 11.56 9.88
CA PRO A 95 0.79 10.77 10.93
C PRO A 95 2.18 11.32 11.20
N ASN A 96 2.66 11.07 12.42
CA ASN A 96 3.91 11.52 12.99
C ASN A 96 5.01 11.83 11.95
N PRO A 97 5.66 13.02 12.01
CA PRO A 97 6.90 13.19 11.26
C PRO A 97 7.88 12.10 11.70
N PRO A 98 8.70 11.55 10.79
CA PRO A 98 9.82 10.70 11.21
C PRO A 98 10.63 11.51 12.22
N ILE A 99 11.06 10.88 13.33
CA ILE A 99 12.05 11.48 14.21
C ILE A 99 13.29 11.68 13.35
N THR A 100 13.48 12.89 12.83
CA THR A 100 14.74 13.31 12.24
C THR A 100 15.74 13.21 13.36
N THR A 101 16.61 12.19 13.30
CA THR A 101 17.74 12.07 14.19
C THR A 101 18.47 13.41 14.14
N LEU A 102 18.49 14.13 15.26
CA LEU A 102 19.28 15.33 15.42
C LEU A 102 20.70 14.98 14.96
N GLN A 103 21.12 15.54 13.83
CA GLN A 103 22.53 15.59 13.49
C GLN A 103 23.15 16.46 14.59
N ILE A 104 23.75 15.80 15.57
CA ILE A 104 24.69 16.43 16.48
C ILE A 104 25.78 17.02 15.57
N THR A 105 25.99 18.33 15.62
CA THR A 105 27.18 18.93 15.03
C THR A 105 27.73 19.97 15.99
N TYR A 106 28.89 19.60 16.53
CA TYR A 106 29.88 20.29 17.35
C TYR A 106 29.52 20.73 18.77
#